data_AF-A0A2E9Q972-F1
#
_entry.id   AF-A0A2E9Q972-F1
#
_cell.length_a   1.000
_cell.length_b   1.000
_cell.length_c   1.000
_cell.angle_alpha   90.00
_cell.angle_beta   90.00
_cell.angle_gamma   90.00
#
_symmetry.space_group_name_H-M   'P 1'
#
loop_
_entity.id
_entity.type
_entity.pdbx_description
1 polymer ?
#
loop_
_entity_poly.entity_id
_entity_poly.type
_entity_poly.pdbx_seq_one_letter_code
_entity_poly.pdbx_strand_id
1 'polypeptide(L)'
;MILSILSFIIIFAIIMFFLWPIMQPVQDGAHYFVSGKSKRQDLLDEKSVMLANLQDLRIEAESGKIPDEELKRLSAPFLRKLDRIESELQNYHESTAASTSDRFCPACGYIRKEQDHCIQCGLPFKES
;
A
#
# COMPACT_ATOMS: atom_id res chain seq x y z
N MET A 1 -27.01 14.87 47.30
CA MET A 1 -26.19 15.65 46.35
C MET A 1 -24.90 14.92 45.98
N ILE A 2 -24.09 14.50 46.96
CA ILE A 2 -22.82 13.78 46.73
C ILE A 2 -23.02 12.47 45.92
N LEU A 3 -24.05 11.69 46.22
CA LEU A 3 -24.40 10.48 45.45
C LEU A 3 -24.80 10.77 44.00
N SER A 4 -25.47 11.88 43.73
CA SER A 4 -25.82 12.29 42.36
C SER A 4 -24.57 12.70 41.58
N ILE A 5 -23.65 13.43 42.23
CA ILE A 5 -22.38 13.86 41.62
C ILE A 5 -21.51 12.64 41.27
N LEU A 6 -21.42 11.65 42.17
CA LEU A 6 -20.70 10.39 41.91
C LEU A 6 -21.29 9.63 40.72
N SER A 7 -22.61 9.56 40.61
CA SER A 7 -23.28 8.91 39.48
C SER A 7 -22.94 9.57 38.14
N PHE A 8 -22.95 10.91 38.09
CA PHE A 8 -22.58 11.65 36.87
C PHE A 8 -21.13 11.42 36.45
N ILE A 9 -20.18 11.36 37.40
CA ILE A 9 -18.76 11.12 37.11
C ILE A 9 -18.57 9.73 36.50
N ILE A 10 -19.25 8.71 37.04
CA ILE A 10 -19.16 7.33 36.54
C ILE A 10 -19.72 7.25 35.11
N ILE A 11 -20.87 7.87 34.86
CA ILE A 11 -21.48 7.90 33.52
C ILE A 11 -20.56 8.60 32.52
N PHE A 12 -19.97 9.74 32.90
CA PHE A 12 -19.04 10.47 32.05
C PHE A 12 -17.78 9.66 31.74
N ALA A 13 -17.22 8.95 32.73
CA ALA A 13 -16.07 8.09 32.55
C ALA A 13 -16.36 6.92 31.60
N ILE A 14 -17.55 6.32 31.68
CA ILE A 14 -18.00 5.26 30.76
C ILE A 14 -18.09 5.81 29.34
N ILE A 15 -18.73 6.97 29.15
CA ILE A 15 -18.87 7.63 27.85
C ILE A 15 -17.49 7.93 27.25
N MET A 16 -16.57 8.50 28.03
CA MET A 16 -15.19 8.75 27.61
C MET A 16 -14.44 7.46 27.26
N PHE A 17 -14.64 6.38 28.02
CA PHE A 17 -14.02 5.08 27.73
C PHE A 17 -14.47 4.50 26.39
N PHE A 18 -15.75 4.64 26.04
CA PHE A 18 -16.28 4.22 24.74
C PHE A 18 -15.91 5.18 23.60
N LEU A 19 -15.72 6.47 23.88
CA LEU A 19 -15.26 7.46 22.90
C LEU A 19 -13.75 7.44 22.69
N TRP A 20 -12.97 6.93 23.65
CA TRP A 20 -11.52 6.77 23.56
C TRP A 20 -11.07 6.03 22.28
N PRO A 21 -11.61 4.84 21.93
CA PRO A 21 -11.24 4.16 20.69
C PRO A 21 -11.65 4.93 19.41
N ILE A 22 -12.64 5.83 19.49
CA ILE A 22 -13.06 6.68 18.36
C ILE A 22 -12.14 7.89 18.19
N MET A 23 -11.63 8.44 19.30
CA MET A 23 -10.72 9.59 19.30
C MET A 23 -9.24 9.22 19.18
N GLN A 24 -8.89 7.93 19.26
CA GLN A 24 -7.56 7.51 18.82
C GLN A 24 -7.41 7.95 17.37
N PRO A 25 -6.48 8.89 17.05
CA PRO A 25 -6.16 9.17 15.68
C PRO A 25 -5.79 7.82 15.08
N VAL A 26 -6.49 7.46 14.03
CA VAL A 26 -6.38 6.18 13.34
C VAL A 26 -4.98 6.10 12.74
N GLN A 27 -3.97 5.83 13.57
CA GLN A 27 -2.56 5.67 13.18
C GLN A 27 -2.37 4.39 12.37
N ASP A 28 -3.33 3.47 12.43
CA ASP A 28 -3.33 2.23 11.64
C ASP A 28 -4.22 2.29 10.38
N GLY A 29 -4.84 3.44 10.07
CA GLY A 29 -5.61 3.65 8.84
C GLY A 29 -4.97 4.64 7.87
N ALA A 30 -3.74 5.07 8.13
CA ALA A 30 -2.91 5.78 7.16
C ALA A 30 -2.48 4.90 5.96
N HIS A 31 -2.89 3.62 5.91
CA HIS A 31 -2.66 2.74 4.76
C HIS A 31 -3.85 2.65 3.78
N TYR A 32 -5.00 3.27 4.05
CA TYR A 32 -6.17 3.15 3.19
C TYR A 32 -6.55 4.42 2.39
N PHE A 33 -5.93 5.57 2.67
CA PHE A 33 -6.27 6.85 2.04
C PHE A 33 -5.10 7.60 1.38
N VAL A 34 -4.14 6.85 0.81
CA VAL A 34 -3.28 7.39 -0.25
C VAL A 34 -3.41 6.48 -1.46
N SER A 35 -4.13 6.98 -2.46
CA SER A 35 -4.01 6.54 -3.84
C SER A 35 -2.52 6.53 -4.21
N GLY A 36 -1.92 5.34 -4.26
CA GLY A 36 -0.49 5.21 -4.49
C GLY A 36 0.10 3.90 -3.99
N LYS A 37 -0.49 2.74 -4.31
CA LYS A 37 0.39 1.57 -4.47
C LYS A 37 1.41 1.99 -5.51
N SER A 38 2.69 2.01 -5.13
CA SER A 38 3.73 2.31 -6.10
C SER A 38 3.57 1.30 -7.23
N LYS A 39 3.68 1.72 -8.49
CA LYS A 39 3.60 0.81 -9.64
C LYS A 39 4.54 -0.40 -9.45
N ARG A 40 5.67 -0.20 -8.76
CA ARG A 40 6.58 -1.25 -8.30
C ARG A 40 5.92 -2.28 -7.37
N GLN A 41 5.11 -1.86 -6.42
CA GLN A 41 4.40 -2.74 -5.50
C GLN A 41 3.30 -3.53 -6.21
N ASP A 42 2.60 -2.93 -7.17
CA ASP A 42 1.67 -3.67 -8.04
C ASP A 42 2.39 -4.74 -8.86
N LEU A 43 3.57 -4.44 -9.42
CA LEU A 43 4.40 -5.41 -10.15
C LEU A 43 4.91 -6.54 -9.24
N LEU A 44 5.26 -6.25 -7.99
CA LEU A 44 5.67 -7.26 -7.01
C LEU A 44 4.50 -8.15 -6.60
N ASP A 45 3.32 -7.58 -6.39
CA ASP A 45 2.11 -8.33 -6.08
C ASP A 45 1.74 -9.24 -7.25
N GLU A 46 1.77 -8.73 -8.49
CA GLU A 46 1.50 -9.52 -9.69
C GLU A 46 2.51 -10.66 -9.85
N LYS A 47 3.81 -10.42 -9.60
CA LYS A 47 4.84 -11.47 -9.55
C LYS A 47 4.50 -12.56 -8.53
N SER A 48 4.06 -12.18 -7.32
CA SER A 48 3.74 -13.14 -6.27
C SER A 48 2.57 -14.07 -6.66
N VAL A 49 1.55 -13.52 -7.31
CA VAL A 49 0.38 -14.29 -7.80
C VAL A 49 0.80 -15.26 -8.91
N MET A 50 1.64 -14.82 -9.85
CA MET A 50 2.12 -15.69 -10.93
C MET A 50 2.98 -16.85 -10.41
N LEU A 51 3.81 -16.61 -9.40
CA LEU A 51 4.61 -17.66 -8.75
C LEU A 51 3.74 -18.67 -8.01
N ALA A 52 2.71 -18.21 -7.30
CA ALA A 52 1.76 -19.10 -6.63
C ALA A 52 1.05 -20.01 -7.65
N ASN A 53 0.57 -19.45 -8.77
CA ASN A 53 -0.06 -20.24 -9.83
C ASN A 53 0.88 -21.28 -10.45
N LEU A 54 2.17 -20.93 -10.66
CA LEU A 54 3.17 -21.88 -11.14
C LEU A 54 3.45 -23.00 -10.13
N GLN A 55 3.44 -22.68 -8.83
CA GLN A 55 3.60 -23.65 -7.76
C GLN A 55 2.41 -24.61 -7.70
N ASP A 56 1.18 -24.11 -7.83
CA ASP A 56 -0.02 -24.95 -7.86
C ASP A 56 0.00 -25.91 -9.06
N LEU A 57 0.35 -25.43 -10.26
CA LEU A 57 0.51 -26.28 -11.45
C LEU A 57 1.56 -27.38 -11.23
N ARG A 58 2.66 -27.05 -10.56
CA ARG A 58 3.70 -28.03 -10.24
C ARG A 58 3.19 -29.10 -9.27
N ILE A 59 2.45 -28.71 -8.24
CA ILE A 59 1.83 -29.66 -7.30
C ILE A 59 0.84 -30.56 -8.04
N GLU A 60 0.06 -30.02 -8.96
CA GLU A 60 -0.88 -30.80 -9.78
C GLU A 60 -0.14 -31.82 -10.66
N ALA A 61 0.99 -31.45 -11.26
CA ALA A 61 1.82 -32.37 -12.03
C ALA A 61 2.45 -33.47 -11.15
N GLU A 62 3.01 -33.09 -9.99
CA GLU A 62 3.58 -34.05 -9.03
C GLU A 62 2.51 -35.00 -8.45
N SER A 63 1.26 -34.54 -8.35
CA SER A 63 0.11 -35.38 -7.96
C SER A 63 -0.41 -36.29 -9.07
N GLY A 64 0.15 -36.19 -10.29
CA GLY A 64 -0.24 -36.98 -11.46
C GLY A 64 -1.57 -36.55 -12.11
N LYS A 65 -2.10 -35.38 -11.75
CA LYS A 65 -3.34 -34.84 -12.34
C LYS A 65 -3.13 -34.29 -13.74
N ILE A 66 -1.94 -33.80 -14.03
CA ILE A 66 -1.55 -33.31 -15.36
C ILE A 66 -0.22 -33.96 -15.78
N PRO A 67 -0.07 -34.37 -17.05
CA PRO A 67 1.20 -34.86 -17.57
C PRO A 67 2.21 -33.71 -17.73
N ASP A 68 3.51 -34.02 -17.65
CA ASP A 68 4.60 -33.03 -17.72
C ASP A 68 4.58 -32.17 -18.99
N GLU A 69 4.12 -32.74 -20.11
CA GLU A 69 3.97 -32.02 -21.37
C GLU A 69 2.89 -30.93 -21.29
N GLU A 70 1.82 -31.19 -20.51
CA GLU A 70 0.74 -30.26 -20.26
C GLU A 70 1.15 -29.19 -19.25
N LEU A 71 1.95 -29.56 -18.23
CA LEU A 71 2.60 -28.61 -17.33
C LEU A 71 3.46 -27.61 -18.11
N LYS A 72 4.28 -28.09 -19.07
CA LYS A 72 5.13 -27.23 -19.90
C LYS A 72 4.30 -26.27 -20.75
N ARG A 73 3.18 -26.74 -21.29
CA ARG A 73 2.25 -25.93 -22.08
C ARG A 73 1.54 -24.86 -21.23
N LEU A 74 1.12 -25.22 -20.02
CA LEU A 74 0.41 -24.34 -19.09
C LEU A 74 1.33 -23.32 -18.42
N SER A 75 2.57 -23.69 -18.10
CA SER A 75 3.55 -22.81 -17.45
C SER A 75 4.20 -21.79 -18.40
N ALA A 76 4.33 -22.10 -19.70
CA ALA A 76 4.93 -21.22 -20.69
C ALA A 76 4.38 -19.77 -20.71
N PRO A 77 3.06 -19.50 -20.69
CA PRO A 77 2.54 -18.14 -20.64
C PRO A 77 2.84 -17.42 -19.32
N PHE A 78 2.86 -18.14 -18.19
CA PHE A 78 3.21 -17.56 -16.89
C PHE A 78 4.67 -17.13 -16.84
N LEU A 79 5.59 -17.97 -17.33
CA LEU A 79 7.01 -17.65 -17.43
C LEU A 79 7.26 -16.40 -18.30
N ARG A 80 6.61 -16.31 -19.46
CA ARG A 80 6.73 -15.13 -20.33
C ARG A 80 6.21 -13.84 -19.69
N LYS A 81 5.17 -13.93 -18.86
CA LYS A 81 4.67 -12.77 -18.09
C LYS A 81 5.64 -12.40 -16.97
N LEU A 82 6.21 -13.39 -16.31
CA LEU A 82 7.20 -13.21 -15.25
C LEU A 82 8.45 -12.49 -15.76
N ASP A 83 8.95 -12.89 -16.94
CA ASP A 83 10.07 -12.22 -17.61
C ASP A 83 9.77 -10.73 -17.90
N ARG A 84 8.53 -10.41 -18.33
CA ARG A 84 8.12 -9.03 -18.58
C ARG A 84 8.06 -8.21 -17.29
N ILE A 85 7.44 -8.76 -16.24
CA ILE A 85 7.35 -8.09 -14.92
C ILE A 85 8.75 -7.87 -14.35
N GLU A 86 9.66 -8.82 -14.51
CA GLU A 86 11.04 -8.69 -14.06
C GLU A 86 11.81 -7.62 -14.83
N SER A 87 11.62 -7.54 -16.16
CA SER A 87 12.16 -6.44 -16.98
C SER A 87 11.60 -5.08 -16.55
N GLU A 88 10.30 -4.99 -16.30
CA GLU A 88 9.66 -3.75 -15.82
C GLU A 88 10.18 -3.33 -14.43
N LEU A 89 10.41 -4.29 -13.53
CA LEU A 89 11.00 -4.03 -12.21
C LEU A 89 12.45 -3.55 -12.29
N GLN A 90 13.26 -4.12 -13.21
CA GLN A 90 14.64 -3.67 -13.44
C GLN A 90 14.66 -2.23 -13.97
N ASN A 91 13.83 -1.92 -14.96
CA ASN A 91 13.72 -0.58 -15.55
C ASN A 91 13.15 0.46 -14.54
N TYR A 92 12.33 0.01 -13.59
CA TYR A 92 11.81 0.89 -12.52
C TYR A 92 12.93 1.41 -11.61
N HIS A 93 13.93 0.57 -11.30
CA HIS A 93 15.05 0.95 -10.43
C HIS A 93 15.95 2.02 -11.08
N GLU A 94 16.04 2.01 -12.41
CA GLU A 94 16.86 2.96 -13.17
C GLU A 94 16.18 4.32 -13.35
N SER A 95 14.84 4.34 -13.48
CA SER A 95 14.07 5.58 -13.65
C SER A 95 13.87 6.38 -12.35
N THR A 96 13.75 5.73 -11.17
CA THR A 96 13.58 6.44 -9.89
C THR A 96 14.86 7.07 -9.33
N ALA A 97 16.03 6.71 -9.86
CA ALA A 97 17.30 7.31 -9.44
C ALA A 97 17.56 8.68 -10.10
N ALA A 98 16.77 9.09 -11.10
CA ALA A 98 17.08 10.22 -11.98
C ALA A 98 16.14 11.44 -11.88
N SER A 99 15.11 11.44 -11.03
CA SER A 99 14.20 12.59 -10.93
C SER A 99 14.10 13.15 -9.50
N THR A 100 14.80 14.27 -9.33
CA THR A 100 14.35 15.50 -8.64
C THR A 100 14.02 15.44 -7.15
N SER A 101 14.68 16.36 -6.43
CA SER A 101 14.31 16.84 -5.10
C SER A 101 12.81 17.15 -4.98
N ASP A 102 12.02 16.18 -4.54
CA ASP A 102 10.59 16.38 -4.25
C ASP A 102 10.46 17.30 -3.04
N ARG A 103 10.24 18.60 -3.31
CA ARG A 103 9.96 19.60 -2.29
C ARG A 103 8.55 19.35 -1.75
N PHE A 104 8.47 18.85 -0.53
CA PHE A 104 7.21 18.62 0.17
C PHE A 104 6.75 19.89 0.91
N CYS A 105 5.43 20.04 1.09
CA CYS A 105 4.88 21.12 1.91
C CYS A 105 5.16 20.82 3.40
N PRO A 106 5.82 21.72 4.15
CA PRO A 106 6.14 21.48 5.56
C PRO A 106 4.91 21.48 6.49
N ALA A 107 3.76 21.97 6.03
CA ALA A 107 2.55 22.08 6.85
C ALA A 107 1.60 20.88 6.68
N CYS A 108 1.45 20.36 5.47
CA CYS A 108 0.46 19.30 5.17
C CYS A 108 1.04 18.07 4.47
N GLY A 109 2.35 18.07 4.15
CA GLY A 109 3.01 16.94 3.49
C GLY A 109 2.68 16.76 2.01
N TYR A 110 1.94 17.69 1.39
CA TYR A 110 1.61 17.63 -0.03
C TYR A 110 2.88 17.73 -0.90
N ILE A 111 2.97 16.90 -1.95
CA ILE A 111 4.14 16.84 -2.84
C ILE A 111 3.95 17.78 -4.02
N ARG A 112 4.91 18.70 -4.24
CA ARG A 112 4.85 19.68 -5.34
C ARG A 112 4.99 18.97 -6.69
N LYS A 113 3.95 19.01 -7.53
CA LYS A 113 4.01 18.52 -8.91
C LYS A 113 4.47 19.59 -9.91
N GLU A 114 3.99 20.83 -9.79
CA GLU A 114 4.32 21.90 -10.76
C GLU A 114 3.97 23.32 -10.28
N GLN A 115 3.38 23.47 -9.09
CA GLN A 115 2.79 24.73 -8.62
C GLN A 115 3.65 25.38 -7.54
N ASP A 116 3.70 26.71 -7.49
CA ASP A 116 4.51 27.45 -6.52
C ASP A 116 3.96 27.40 -5.09
N HIS A 117 2.67 27.12 -4.95
CA HIS A 117 1.94 27.09 -3.69
C HIS A 117 1.20 25.75 -3.53
N CYS A 118 1.02 25.31 -2.29
CA CYS A 118 0.28 24.09 -2.00
C CYS A 118 -1.23 24.29 -2.15
N ILE A 119 -1.91 23.43 -2.90
CA ILE A 119 -3.36 23.50 -3.11
C ILE A 119 -4.19 23.21 -1.85
N GLN A 120 -3.62 22.54 -0.85
CA GLN A 120 -4.34 22.19 0.37
C GLN A 120 -4.25 23.27 1.45
N CYS A 121 -3.12 23.98 1.54
CA CYS A 121 -2.88 24.93 2.62
C CYS A 121 -2.52 26.35 2.16
N GLY A 122 -2.32 26.57 0.85
CA GLY A 122 -2.00 27.87 0.26
C GLY A 122 -0.58 28.38 0.53
N LEU A 123 0.24 27.63 1.28
CA LEU A 123 1.61 28.04 1.63
C LEU A 123 2.60 27.76 0.48
N PRO A 124 3.64 28.59 0.32
CA PRO A 124 4.69 28.35 -0.68
C PRO A 124 5.57 27.16 -0.25
N PHE A 125 6.03 26.38 -1.23
CA PHE A 125 7.02 25.32 -0.96
C PHE A 125 8.36 25.97 -0.65
N LYS A 126 8.85 25.81 0.57
CA LYS A 126 10.14 26.37 0.98
C LYS A 126 11.25 25.58 0.29
N GLU A 127 12.10 26.27 -0.48
CA GLU A 127 13.34 25.68 -0.98
C GLU A 127 14.28 25.47 0.20
N SER A 128 14.76 24.24 0.40
CA SER A 128 15.88 23.94 1.30
C SER A 128 17.20 24.18 0.60
#